data_AF-A0A6I2L3J1-F1
#
_entry.id   AF-A0A6I2L3J1-F1
#
_cell.length_a   1.000
_cell.length_b   1.000
_cell.length_c   1.000
_cell.angle_alpha   90.00
_cell.angle_beta   90.00
_cell.angle_gamma   90.00
#
_symmetry.space_group_name_H-M   'P 1'
#
loop_
_entity.id
_entity.type
_entity.pdbx_description
1 polymer ?
#
loop_
_entity_poly.entity_id
_entity_poly.type
_entity_poly.pdbx_seq_one_letter_code
_entity_poly.pdbx_strand_id
1 'polypeptide(L)'
;MSTAIYDLFALTPSAQLALHPSLAGYTGLPVEEVRAIVLAEHDHNSALSVLACVEAALRTDYLKRCYTKQKDDIARSFRDIYKKRAERARLDDDILACWRDSSSIPKVLIGELIGAFNYRHWLAHGRYWTQKFGRLYDYPTVYTIADAFLEAMKQHE
;
A
#
# COMPACT_ATOMS: atom_id res chain seq x y z
N MET A 1 -16.81 -5.62 -39.52
CA MET A 1 -15.92 -4.48 -39.21
C MET A 1 -16.78 -3.24 -39.11
N SER A 2 -17.05 -2.76 -37.89
CA SER A 2 -17.73 -1.48 -37.67
C SER A 2 -16.72 -0.55 -37.02
N THR A 3 -16.17 0.34 -37.83
CA THR A 3 -15.28 1.40 -37.37
C THR A 3 -16.16 2.56 -36.92
N ALA A 4 -16.70 2.49 -35.71
CA ALA A 4 -17.20 3.69 -35.04
C ALA A 4 -15.97 4.44 -34.54
N ILE A 5 -15.37 5.22 -35.44
CA ILE A 5 -14.41 6.25 -35.07
C ILE A 5 -15.20 7.21 -34.20
N TYR A 6 -14.86 7.22 -32.90
CA TYR A 6 -15.30 8.27 -31.99
C TYR A 6 -14.83 9.59 -32.59
N ASP A 7 -15.71 10.29 -33.28
CA ASP A 7 -15.44 11.62 -33.79
C ASP A 7 -15.52 12.58 -32.61
N LEU A 8 -14.50 12.50 -31.74
CA LEU A 8 -14.39 13.32 -30.54
C LEU A 8 -14.55 14.79 -30.92
N PHE A 9 -14.01 15.22 -32.07
CA PHE A 9 -13.99 16.61 -32.52
C PHE A 9 -15.35 17.16 -32.99
N ALA A 10 -16.39 16.33 -33.16
CA ALA A 10 -17.73 16.78 -33.53
C ALA A 10 -18.60 17.20 -32.33
N LEU A 11 -18.14 16.95 -31.11
CA LEU A 11 -18.87 17.27 -29.88
C LEU A 11 -18.40 18.60 -29.27
N THR A 12 -19.32 19.30 -28.60
CA THR A 12 -18.93 20.45 -27.77
C THR A 12 -17.94 19.99 -26.69
N PRO A 13 -17.00 20.83 -26.24
CA PRO A 13 -16.03 20.45 -25.20
C PRO A 13 -16.69 19.87 -23.95
N SER A 14 -17.88 20.37 -23.59
CA SER A 14 -18.68 19.84 -22.48
C SER A 14 -19.23 18.43 -22.74
N ALA A 15 -19.63 18.12 -23.98
CA ALA A 15 -20.10 16.78 -24.36
C ALA A 15 -18.94 15.78 -24.52
N GLN A 16 -17.75 16.22 -24.94
CA GLN A 16 -16.53 15.41 -24.91
C GLN A 16 -16.12 15.07 -23.46
N LEU A 17 -16.18 16.04 -22.53
CA LEU A 17 -15.87 15.82 -21.12
C LEU A 17 -16.81 14.78 -20.48
N ALA A 18 -18.11 14.83 -20.78
CA ALA A 18 -19.09 13.88 -20.25
C ALA A 18 -18.88 12.43 -20.73
N LEU A 19 -18.19 12.24 -21.86
CA LEU A 19 -17.88 10.92 -22.41
C LEU A 19 -16.56 10.34 -21.90
N HIS A 20 -15.75 11.10 -21.16
CA HIS A 20 -14.53 10.55 -20.57
C HIS A 20 -14.94 9.53 -19.48
N PRO A 21 -14.50 8.26 -19.53
CA PRO A 21 -14.98 7.21 -18.63
C PRO A 21 -14.83 7.54 -17.13
N SER A 22 -13.81 8.33 -16.77
CA SER A 22 -13.64 8.79 -15.38
C SER A 22 -14.48 10.02 -15.01
N LEU A 23 -15.00 10.78 -15.98
CA LEU A 23 -15.88 11.93 -15.75
C LEU A 23 -17.36 11.56 -15.89
N ALA A 24 -17.68 10.46 -16.55
CA ALA A 24 -19.03 9.89 -16.58
C ALA A 24 -19.57 9.67 -15.15
N GLY A 25 -18.72 9.22 -14.23
CA GLY A 25 -19.06 9.05 -12.80
C GLY A 25 -19.26 10.36 -12.01
N TYR A 26 -18.84 11.50 -12.57
CA TYR A 26 -18.94 12.82 -11.95
C TYR A 26 -19.92 13.75 -12.67
N THR A 27 -20.55 13.27 -13.74
CA THR A 27 -21.41 14.10 -14.59
C THR A 27 -22.61 14.59 -13.79
N GLY A 28 -22.80 15.91 -13.77
CA GLY A 28 -23.90 16.57 -13.05
C GLY A 28 -23.59 16.92 -11.59
N LEU A 29 -22.42 16.56 -11.06
CA LEU A 29 -22.01 16.95 -9.72
C LEU A 29 -21.41 18.36 -9.67
N PRO A 30 -21.59 19.13 -8.58
CA PRO A 30 -20.88 20.39 -8.35
C PRO A 30 -19.36 20.19 -8.31
N VAL A 31 -18.61 21.19 -8.78
CA VAL A 31 -17.13 21.15 -8.81
C VAL A 31 -16.52 20.82 -7.45
N GLU A 32 -17.04 21.41 -6.37
CA GLU A 32 -16.52 21.17 -5.02
C GLU A 32 -16.75 19.73 -4.54
N GLU A 33 -17.84 19.09 -4.97
CA GLU A 33 -18.12 17.69 -4.64
C GLU A 33 -17.16 16.75 -5.40
N VAL A 34 -16.97 17.00 -6.70
CA VAL A 34 -16.01 16.26 -7.52
C VAL A 34 -14.60 16.41 -6.96
N ARG A 35 -14.22 17.63 -6.58
CA ARG A 35 -12.93 17.92 -5.96
C ARG A 35 -12.74 17.12 -4.67
N ALA A 36 -13.74 17.07 -3.79
CA ALA A 36 -13.66 16.31 -2.55
C ALA A 36 -13.48 14.80 -2.81
N ILE A 37 -14.22 14.23 -3.77
CA ILE A 37 -14.10 12.81 -4.13
C ILE A 37 -12.72 12.50 -4.69
N VAL A 38 -12.23 13.32 -5.62
CA VAL A 38 -10.92 13.12 -6.25
C VAL A 38 -9.79 13.24 -5.24
N LEU A 39 -9.87 14.21 -4.31
CA LEU A 39 -8.87 14.35 -3.25
C LEU A 39 -8.87 13.16 -2.31
N ALA A 40 -10.03 12.62 -1.95
CA ALA A 40 -10.12 11.41 -1.13
C ALA A 40 -9.52 10.17 -1.83
N GLU A 41 -9.81 9.99 -3.13
CA GLU A 41 -9.20 8.89 -3.89
C GLU A 41 -7.69 9.09 -4.07
N HIS A 42 -7.23 10.33 -4.24
CA HIS A 42 -5.81 10.65 -4.31
C HIS A 42 -5.08 10.33 -3.00
N ASP A 43 -5.70 10.60 -1.86
CA ASP A 43 -5.18 10.25 -0.54
C ASP A 43 -5.00 8.72 -0.41
N HIS A 44 -6.03 7.94 -0.77
CA HIS A 44 -5.95 6.48 -0.81
C HIS A 44 -4.84 5.95 -1.71
N ASN A 45 -4.70 6.49 -2.93
CA ASN A 45 -3.67 6.09 -3.87
C ASN A 45 -2.26 6.41 -3.36
N SER A 46 -2.11 7.57 -2.71
CA SER A 46 -0.85 7.98 -2.10
C SER A 46 -0.47 7.08 -0.94
N ALA A 47 -1.42 6.73 -0.07
CA ALA A 47 -1.22 5.79 1.02
C ALA A 47 -0.86 4.37 0.52
N LEU A 48 -1.54 3.90 -0.54
CA LEU A 48 -1.22 2.63 -1.20
C LEU A 48 0.22 2.60 -1.72
N SER A 49 0.65 3.70 -2.36
CA SER A 49 2.02 3.83 -2.88
C SER A 49 3.07 3.76 -1.75
N VAL A 50 2.85 4.45 -0.63
CA VAL A 50 3.77 4.41 0.52
C VAL A 50 3.89 2.99 1.08
N LEU A 51 2.78 2.29 1.26
CA LEU A 51 2.79 0.92 1.80
C LEU A 51 3.42 -0.08 0.82
N ALA A 52 3.29 0.14 -0.49
CA ALA A 52 4.01 -0.65 -1.49
C ALA A 52 5.53 -0.45 -1.38
N CYS A 53 6.00 0.78 -1.12
CA CYS A 53 7.42 1.05 -0.87
C CYS A 53 7.93 0.34 0.39
N VAL A 54 7.17 0.38 1.50
CA VAL A 54 7.55 -0.33 2.74
C VAL A 54 7.58 -1.84 2.53
N GLU A 55 6.61 -2.41 1.82
CA GLU A 55 6.62 -3.84 1.47
C GLU A 55 7.86 -4.19 0.63
N ALA A 56 8.20 -3.37 -0.36
CA ALA A 56 9.39 -3.58 -1.17
C ALA A 56 10.66 -3.56 -0.31
N ALA A 57 10.81 -2.58 0.59
CA ALA A 57 11.94 -2.49 1.51
C ALA A 57 12.07 -3.75 2.40
N LEU A 58 10.96 -4.21 3.00
CA LEU A 58 10.92 -5.43 3.81
C LEU A 58 11.30 -6.68 3.02
N ARG A 59 10.79 -6.83 1.79
CA ARG A 59 11.14 -7.97 0.93
C ARG A 59 12.59 -7.94 0.49
N THR A 60 13.11 -6.77 0.13
CA THR A 60 14.52 -6.60 -0.23
C THR A 60 15.43 -6.94 0.96
N ASP A 61 15.12 -6.45 2.15
CA ASP A 61 15.88 -6.78 3.36
C ASP A 61 15.84 -8.29 3.67
N TYR A 62 14.66 -8.91 3.62
CA TYR A 62 14.48 -10.35 3.82
C TYR A 62 15.41 -11.17 2.91
N LEU A 63 15.40 -10.89 1.60
CA LEU A 63 16.23 -11.61 0.63
C LEU A 63 17.72 -11.30 0.82
N LYS A 64 18.07 -10.02 1.04
CA LYS A 64 19.44 -9.57 1.29
C LYS A 64 20.05 -10.31 2.49
N ARG A 65 19.34 -10.38 3.63
CA ARG A 65 19.81 -11.09 4.85
C ARG A 65 19.92 -12.59 4.64
N CYS A 66 19.01 -13.20 3.86
CA CYS A 66 19.10 -14.61 3.50
C CYS A 66 20.35 -14.93 2.67
N TYR A 67 20.64 -14.11 1.66
CA TYR A 67 21.76 -14.34 0.74
C TYR A 67 23.12 -14.00 1.35
N THR A 68 23.22 -12.89 2.07
CA THR A 68 24.47 -12.44 2.71
C THR A 68 24.81 -13.22 3.97
N LYS A 69 23.87 -14.00 4.50
CA LYS A 69 24.03 -14.83 5.70
C LYS A 69 24.54 -14.03 6.91
N GLN A 70 23.98 -12.84 7.14
CA GLN A 70 24.27 -12.04 8.33
C GLN A 70 24.05 -12.86 9.62
N LYS A 71 24.78 -12.49 10.68
CA LYS A 71 24.86 -13.27 11.93
C LYS A 71 23.87 -12.79 13.00
N ASP A 72 22.97 -11.89 12.67
CA ASP A 72 21.92 -11.40 13.57
C ASP A 72 20.72 -12.37 13.67
N ASP A 73 19.89 -12.14 14.69
CA ASP A 73 18.74 -12.98 15.02
C ASP A 73 17.67 -12.96 13.93
N ILE A 74 17.43 -11.79 13.33
CA ILE A 74 16.49 -11.63 12.22
C ILE A 74 16.95 -12.46 11.02
N ALA A 75 18.22 -12.35 10.62
CA ALA A 75 18.77 -13.13 9.51
C ALA A 75 18.73 -14.65 9.77
N ARG A 76 18.89 -15.09 11.03
CA ARG A 76 18.71 -16.51 11.40
C ARG A 76 17.26 -16.97 11.16
N SER A 77 16.30 -16.25 11.72
CA SER A 77 14.86 -16.52 11.55
C SER A 77 14.44 -16.48 10.08
N PHE A 78 14.90 -15.49 9.31
CA PHE A 78 14.63 -15.37 7.89
C PHE A 78 15.15 -16.55 7.08
N ARG A 79 16.34 -17.08 7.37
CA ARG A 79 16.83 -18.28 6.68
C ARG A 79 15.95 -19.49 6.93
N ASP A 80 15.38 -19.63 8.13
CA ASP A 80 14.48 -20.74 8.44
C ASP A 80 13.13 -20.61 7.74
N ILE A 81 12.63 -19.39 7.57
CA ILE A 81 11.47 -19.08 6.71
C ILE A 81 11.82 -19.41 5.24
N TYR A 82 12.98 -18.96 4.76
CA TYR A 82 13.40 -19.12 3.36
C TYR A 82 13.52 -20.59 2.96
N LYS A 83 14.01 -21.47 3.85
CA LYS A 83 14.04 -22.92 3.59
C LYS A 83 12.65 -23.51 3.30
N LYS A 84 11.59 -22.94 3.88
CA LYS A 84 10.21 -23.45 3.77
C LYS A 84 9.42 -22.76 2.65
N ARG A 85 9.61 -21.45 2.47
CA ARG A 85 8.78 -20.60 1.61
C ARG A 85 9.55 -19.87 0.51
N ALA A 86 10.88 -19.83 0.57
CA ALA A 86 11.74 -19.07 -0.33
C ALA A 86 11.22 -17.62 -0.51
N GLU A 87 11.03 -17.19 -1.75
CA GLU A 87 10.49 -15.88 -2.14
C GLU A 87 8.99 -15.71 -1.86
N ARG A 88 8.27 -16.81 -1.54
CA ARG A 88 6.82 -16.80 -1.25
C ARG A 88 6.50 -16.63 0.24
N ALA A 89 7.45 -16.12 1.03
CA ALA A 89 7.20 -15.73 2.41
C ALA A 89 6.08 -14.67 2.45
N ARG A 90 5.12 -14.86 3.35
CA ARG A 90 4.02 -13.92 3.58
C ARG A 90 4.58 -12.70 4.30
N LEU A 91 4.17 -11.51 3.85
CA LEU A 91 4.64 -10.25 4.42
C LEU A 91 4.33 -10.17 5.92
N ASP A 92 3.06 -10.41 6.29
CA ASP A 92 2.61 -10.22 7.68
C ASP A 92 3.06 -11.39 8.57
N ASP A 93 2.67 -12.61 8.20
CA ASP A 93 2.83 -13.79 9.07
C ASP A 93 4.27 -14.33 9.15
N ASP A 94 5.11 -14.06 8.14
CA ASP A 94 6.48 -14.53 8.12
C ASP A 94 7.48 -13.37 8.31
N ILE A 95 7.45 -12.34 7.46
CA ILE A 95 8.48 -11.29 7.44
C ILE A 95 8.30 -10.31 8.62
N LEU A 96 7.12 -9.69 8.77
CA LEU A 96 6.83 -8.76 9.84
C LEU A 96 6.76 -9.44 11.21
N ALA A 97 6.25 -10.67 11.29
CA ALA A 97 6.31 -11.46 12.51
C ALA A 97 7.75 -11.69 12.99
N CYS A 98 8.68 -11.98 12.08
CA CYS A 98 10.10 -12.08 12.40
C CYS A 98 10.65 -10.74 12.94
N TRP A 99 10.36 -9.61 12.29
CA TRP A 99 10.74 -8.29 12.80
C TRP A 99 10.16 -8.04 14.20
N ARG A 100 8.90 -8.44 14.45
CA ARG A 100 8.25 -8.30 15.77
C ARG A 100 8.94 -9.09 16.87
N ASP A 101 9.40 -10.29 16.54
CA ASP A 101 9.86 -11.26 17.52
C ASP A 101 11.38 -11.23 17.73
N SER A 102 12.13 -10.77 16.73
CA SER A 102 13.61 -10.80 16.70
C SER A 102 14.30 -9.42 16.63
N SER A 103 13.55 -8.31 16.58
CA SER A 103 14.13 -6.96 16.56
C SER A 103 13.91 -6.18 17.86
N SER A 104 14.62 -5.07 18.02
CA SER A 104 14.38 -4.08 19.09
C SER A 104 13.28 -3.07 18.77
N ILE A 105 12.65 -3.15 17.59
CA ILE A 105 11.60 -2.22 17.18
C ILE A 105 10.39 -2.37 18.11
N PRO A 106 9.79 -1.26 18.59
CA PRO A 106 8.61 -1.33 19.44
C PRO A 106 7.47 -2.16 18.80
N LYS A 107 6.96 -3.15 19.54
CA LYS A 107 5.86 -4.01 19.07
C LYS A 107 4.61 -3.23 18.69
N VAL A 108 4.39 -2.07 19.32
CA VAL A 108 3.29 -1.15 18.99
C VAL A 108 3.44 -0.64 17.56
N LEU A 109 4.62 -0.18 17.17
CA LEU A 109 4.89 0.33 15.81
C LEU A 109 4.68 -0.75 14.75
N ILE A 110 5.11 -1.99 15.04
CA ILE A 110 4.86 -3.12 14.14
C ILE A 110 3.37 -3.44 14.06
N GLY A 111 2.64 -3.39 15.18
CA GLY A 111 1.18 -3.54 15.19
C GLY A 111 0.46 -2.47 14.37
N GLU A 112 0.92 -1.21 14.45
CA GLU A 112 0.41 -0.11 13.63
C GLU A 112 0.66 -0.35 12.14
N LEU A 113 1.86 -0.82 11.78
CA LEU A 113 2.19 -1.14 10.39
C LEU A 113 1.36 -2.32 9.85
N ILE A 114 1.15 -3.37 10.64
CA ILE A 114 0.24 -4.48 10.30
C ILE A 114 -1.19 -3.94 10.08
N GLY A 115 -1.64 -3.03 10.94
CA GLY A 115 -2.92 -2.33 10.76
C GLY A 115 -3.00 -1.57 9.43
N ALA A 116 -1.93 -0.87 9.06
CA ALA A 116 -1.84 -0.16 7.78
C ALA A 116 -1.82 -1.12 6.58
N PHE A 117 -1.17 -2.29 6.68
CA PHE A 117 -1.23 -3.31 5.62
C PHE A 117 -2.62 -3.93 5.44
N ASN A 118 -3.40 -4.06 6.53
CA ASN A 118 -4.81 -4.44 6.40
C ASN A 118 -5.63 -3.38 5.64
N TYR A 119 -5.32 -2.10 5.87
CA TYR A 119 -5.90 -1.01 5.08
C TYR A 119 -5.47 -1.09 3.61
N ARG A 120 -4.19 -1.36 3.32
CA ARG A 120 -3.69 -1.62 1.96
C ARG A 120 -4.43 -2.75 1.27
N HIS A 121 -4.67 -3.86 1.99
CA HIS A 121 -5.40 -5.01 1.47
C HIS A 121 -6.81 -4.59 1.04
N TRP A 122 -7.53 -3.86 1.90
CA TRP A 122 -8.85 -3.33 1.58
C TRP A 122 -8.85 -2.41 0.35
N LEU A 123 -7.88 -1.51 0.23
CA LEU A 123 -7.70 -0.66 -0.95
C LEU A 123 -7.46 -1.50 -2.22
N ALA A 124 -6.50 -2.42 -2.17
CA ALA A 124 -6.06 -3.21 -3.32
C ALA A 124 -7.15 -4.13 -3.89
N HIS A 125 -8.09 -4.56 -3.06
CA HIS A 125 -9.22 -5.38 -3.49
C HIS A 125 -10.44 -4.57 -3.91
N GLY A 126 -10.34 -3.24 -4.04
CA GLY A 126 -11.43 -2.40 -4.52
C GLY A 126 -12.51 -2.11 -3.48
N ARG A 127 -12.20 -2.27 -2.19
CA ARG A 127 -13.04 -1.78 -1.07
C ARG A 127 -14.46 -2.38 -1.03
N TYR A 128 -14.67 -3.59 -1.57
CA TYR A 128 -16.02 -4.19 -1.71
C TYR A 128 -16.67 -4.67 -0.41
N TRP A 129 -15.94 -4.67 0.71
CA TRP A 129 -16.48 -5.02 2.03
C TRP A 129 -16.29 -3.88 3.03
N THR A 130 -17.19 -3.81 4.01
CA THR A 130 -17.08 -2.88 5.12
C THR A 130 -16.00 -3.36 6.09
N GLN A 131 -14.86 -2.68 6.09
CA GLN A 131 -13.77 -2.99 7.01
C GLN A 131 -13.85 -2.13 8.27
N LYS A 132 -13.78 -2.78 9.44
CA LYS A 132 -13.67 -2.08 10.73
C LYS A 132 -12.21 -1.92 11.10
N PHE A 133 -11.65 -0.76 10.77
CA PHE A 133 -10.33 -0.39 11.24
C PHE A 133 -10.43 0.11 12.70
N GLY A 134 -9.41 -0.19 13.51
CA GLY A 134 -9.31 0.36 14.88
C GLY A 134 -8.93 1.85 14.90
N ARG A 135 -8.64 2.45 13.75
CA ARG A 135 -8.32 3.86 13.55
C ARG A 135 -8.68 4.31 12.13
N LEU A 136 -8.72 5.61 11.89
CA LEU A 136 -8.77 6.15 10.53
C LEU A 136 -7.38 6.00 9.87
N TYR A 137 -7.36 5.56 8.62
CA TYR A 137 -6.16 5.53 7.78
C TYR A 137 -6.33 6.50 6.62
N ASP A 138 -5.51 7.53 6.63
CA ASP A 138 -5.30 8.53 5.58
C ASP A 138 -3.79 8.59 5.24
N TYR A 139 -3.42 9.38 4.22
CA TYR A 139 -2.03 9.52 3.82
C TYR A 139 -1.11 9.99 4.97
N PRO A 140 -1.44 11.05 5.76
CA PRO A 140 -0.58 11.48 6.87
C PRO A 140 -0.34 10.38 7.91
N THR A 141 -1.38 9.63 8.29
CA THR A 141 -1.26 8.54 9.26
C THR A 141 -0.39 7.42 8.71
N VAL A 142 -0.63 7.00 7.46
CA VAL A 142 0.13 5.93 6.81
C VAL A 142 1.60 6.32 6.63
N TYR A 143 1.86 7.55 6.17
CA TYR A 143 3.22 8.06 6.01
C TYR A 143 3.96 8.10 7.35
N THR A 144 3.33 8.60 8.41
CA THR A 144 3.94 8.66 9.75
C THR A 144 4.35 7.28 10.27
N ILE A 145 3.49 6.27 10.12
CA ILE A 145 3.79 4.89 10.51
C ILE A 145 4.93 4.32 9.66
N ALA A 146 4.86 4.53 8.34
CA ALA A 146 5.87 4.05 7.39
C ALA A 146 7.25 4.65 7.66
N ASP A 147 7.33 5.97 7.82
CA ASP A 147 8.57 6.71 8.07
C ASP A 147 9.20 6.28 9.40
N ALA A 148 8.41 6.25 10.48
CA ALA A 148 8.88 5.78 11.78
C ALA A 148 9.41 4.34 11.73
N PHE A 149 8.75 3.44 10.99
CA PHE A 149 9.19 2.06 10.84
C PHE A 149 10.47 1.94 10.00
N LEU A 150 10.57 2.66 8.88
CA LEU A 150 11.76 2.63 8.03
C LEU A 150 12.99 3.20 8.74
N GLU A 151 12.83 4.27 9.52
CA GLU A 151 13.90 4.80 10.36
C GLU A 151 14.31 3.82 11.46
N ALA A 152 13.35 3.13 12.09
CA ALA A 152 13.64 2.10 13.07
C ALA A 152 14.35 0.87 12.45
N MET A 153 13.97 0.46 11.24
CA MET A 153 14.68 -0.59 10.49
C MET A 153 16.13 -0.22 10.20
N LYS A 154 16.36 1.02 9.75
CA LYS A 154 17.70 1.53 9.41
C LYS A 154 18.63 1.58 10.63
N GLN A 155 18.10 1.90 11.80
CA GLN A 155 18.86 1.84 13.06
C GLN A 155 19.19 0.41 13.51
N HIS A 156 18.57 -0.60 12.89
CA HIS A 156 18.75 -2.02 13.18
C HIS A 156 19.57 -2.75 12.07
N GLU A 157 20.00 -2.06 11.01
CA GLU A 157 20.99 -2.59 10.04
C GLU A 157 22.39 -2.68 10.66
#